data_AF-A0A933Q189-F1
#
_entry.id   AF-A0A933Q189-F1
#
_cell.length_a   1.000
_cell.length_b   1.000
_cell.length_c   1.000
_cell.angle_alpha   90.00
_cell.angle_beta   90.00
_cell.angle_gamma   90.00
#
_symmetry.space_group_name_H-M   'P 1'
#
loop_
_entity.id
_entity.type
_entity.pdbx_description
1 polymer ?
#
loop_
_entity_poly.entity_id
_entity_poly.type
_entity_poly.pdbx_seq_one_letter_code
_entity_poly.pdbx_strand_id
1 'polypeptide(L)'
;MLITRSHPLRVTEVALGKDAYTDRLYGHFRICNPAFGPFTSSRQLELVAGSGRTVTIQVPERMRIDIPADKKIAGTPLLRVRPIGRHLDAMQMITLRSGWNQTDADFSRITGFVPAAAFLANVVKGKAEIPVGCGVSVPVGKHHAWISIVAVVPEMRRQGIANEIMRACVTKALADGKIINGLDATPLGHTVYGTLGYKDAYRLWRSQFDTAEFANAAYYTEHIKPLLKKDYDEVARYDADKFLERHEILAALARDAIAAFVARSDNGDITGYVMARPGRVKPHTGPLIANDKDTARQLAAAVGNALHAKGFAASFIDTPDSAFADPGKFDPAAFDQPQKPSKHKIISSLTPIRNFTRMYQCVTYEDTSNLLAAYCVKEKIAKTSVRARAFETMLGMAVYNHSESQAFMRYERDVLQYRMWAISGAEKG
;
A
#
# COMPACT_ATOMS: atom_id res chain seq x y z
N MET A 1 -0.10 0.91 20.89
CA MET A 1 -1.46 0.89 20.32
C MET A 1 -1.79 2.29 19.83
N LEU A 2 -1.84 2.51 18.51
CA LEU A 2 -2.08 3.83 17.92
C LEU A 2 -3.51 4.32 18.20
N ILE A 3 -4.52 3.47 17.99
CA ILE A 3 -5.90 3.77 18.38
C ILE A 3 -6.08 3.49 19.87
N THR A 4 -6.22 4.54 20.69
CA THR A 4 -6.26 4.42 22.17
C THR A 4 -7.65 4.31 22.76
N ARG A 5 -8.68 4.78 22.05
CA ARG A 5 -10.10 4.68 22.46
C ARG A 5 -10.96 4.10 21.35
N SER A 6 -12.03 3.42 21.74
CA SER A 6 -13.02 2.85 20.83
C SER A 6 -12.38 1.99 19.73
N HIS A 7 -11.40 1.16 20.09
CA HIS A 7 -10.62 0.38 19.13
C HIS A 7 -11.56 -0.55 18.34
N PRO A 8 -11.54 -0.53 16.99
CA PRO A 8 -12.57 -1.15 16.16
C PRO A 8 -12.52 -2.69 16.14
N LEU A 9 -11.55 -3.30 16.82
CA LEU A 9 -11.49 -4.74 17.11
C LEU A 9 -12.00 -5.13 18.51
N ARG A 10 -12.21 -4.15 19.40
CA ARG A 10 -12.49 -4.40 20.83
C ARG A 10 -13.85 -3.90 21.29
N VAL A 11 -14.49 -3.02 20.53
CA VAL A 11 -15.80 -2.45 20.88
C VAL A 11 -16.93 -3.06 20.07
N THR A 12 -18.12 -3.14 20.64
CA THR A 12 -19.38 -3.48 19.95
C THR A 12 -20.16 -2.24 19.54
N GLU A 13 -19.80 -1.07 20.09
CA GLU A 13 -20.41 0.22 19.79
C GLU A 13 -19.37 1.35 19.73
N VAL A 14 -19.61 2.33 18.86
CA VAL A 14 -18.94 3.62 18.82
C VAL A 14 -19.99 4.73 18.85
N ALA A 15 -20.05 5.48 19.95
CA ALA A 15 -20.97 6.61 20.10
C ALA A 15 -20.24 7.95 19.96
N LEU A 16 -20.68 8.77 19.01
CA LEU A 16 -20.16 10.12 18.78
C LEU A 16 -20.85 11.16 19.67
N GLY A 17 -20.17 12.29 19.90
CA GLY A 17 -20.62 13.39 20.74
C GLY A 17 -20.32 13.20 22.22
N LYS A 18 -19.50 12.19 22.57
CA LYS A 18 -19.09 11.87 23.95
C LYS A 18 -17.70 12.38 24.27
N ASP A 19 -16.75 12.27 23.35
CA ASP A 19 -15.38 12.74 23.54
C ASP A 19 -14.71 13.15 22.23
N ALA A 20 -13.86 14.18 22.28
CA ALA A 20 -13.24 14.79 21.10
C ALA A 20 -12.35 13.82 20.30
N TYR A 21 -11.75 12.81 20.95
CA TYR A 21 -10.86 11.86 20.28
C TYR A 21 -11.66 10.92 19.38
N THR A 22 -12.66 10.23 19.94
CA THR A 22 -13.55 9.33 19.17
C THR A 22 -14.26 10.12 18.08
N ASP A 23 -14.65 11.36 18.42
CA ASP A 23 -15.32 12.28 17.53
C ASP A 23 -14.54 12.66 16.28
N ARG A 24 -13.24 12.91 16.42
CA ARG A 24 -12.35 13.12 15.29
C ARG A 24 -12.17 11.81 14.53
N LEU A 25 -11.74 10.75 15.22
CA LEU A 25 -11.31 9.51 14.58
C LEU A 25 -12.42 8.86 13.74
N TYR A 26 -13.65 8.87 14.25
CA TYR A 26 -14.83 8.29 13.61
C TYR A 26 -15.78 9.35 13.04
N GLY A 27 -15.31 10.60 12.93
CA GLY A 27 -16.15 11.73 12.49
C GLY A 27 -16.74 11.57 11.08
N HIS A 28 -16.15 10.74 10.23
CA HIS A 28 -16.64 10.50 8.88
C HIS A 28 -18.05 9.90 8.88
N PHE A 29 -18.48 9.24 9.97
CA PHE A 29 -19.83 8.74 10.13
C PHE A 29 -20.90 9.85 10.22
N ARG A 30 -20.50 11.10 10.52
CA ARG A 30 -21.37 12.30 10.56
C ARG A 30 -21.68 12.87 9.20
N ILE A 31 -20.88 12.50 8.19
CA ILE A 31 -20.93 13.13 6.89
C ILE A 31 -22.06 12.48 6.08
N CYS A 32 -23.08 13.26 5.76
CA CYS A 32 -24.12 12.88 4.84
C CYS A 32 -23.60 13.10 3.41
N ASN A 33 -23.09 12.04 2.79
CA ASN A 33 -22.73 12.00 1.38
C ASN A 33 -23.90 11.40 0.59
N PRO A 34 -24.72 12.21 -0.12
CA PRO A 34 -25.90 11.72 -0.82
C PRO A 34 -25.60 10.67 -1.89
N ALA A 35 -24.37 10.66 -2.44
CA ALA A 35 -23.92 9.67 -3.41
C ALA A 35 -23.61 8.29 -2.80
N PHE A 36 -23.50 8.21 -1.47
CA PHE A 36 -23.28 6.94 -0.75
C PHE A 36 -24.59 6.41 -0.14
N GLY A 37 -25.43 7.30 0.39
CA GLY A 37 -26.72 6.94 0.98
C GLY A 37 -27.23 8.00 1.96
N PRO A 38 -28.45 7.84 2.50
CA PRO A 38 -29.00 8.75 3.48
C PRO A 38 -28.21 8.72 4.79
N PHE A 39 -28.20 9.84 5.50
CA PHE A 39 -27.69 9.89 6.87
C PHE A 39 -28.58 9.06 7.80
N THR A 40 -27.96 8.31 8.72
CA THR A 40 -28.65 7.65 9.82
C THR A 40 -27.96 7.94 11.14
N SER A 41 -28.75 8.22 12.17
CA SER A 41 -28.26 8.46 13.53
C SER A 41 -27.75 7.18 14.20
N SER A 42 -28.20 6.03 13.74
CA SER A 42 -27.74 4.70 14.16
C SER A 42 -27.50 3.85 12.93
N ARG A 43 -26.37 3.13 12.87
CA ARG A 43 -26.15 2.09 11.86
C ARG A 43 -25.23 1.00 12.36
N GLN A 44 -25.53 -0.22 11.94
CA GLN A 44 -24.71 -1.39 12.19
C GLN A 44 -23.90 -1.71 10.93
N LEU A 45 -22.58 -1.80 11.08
CA LEU A 45 -21.67 -2.13 9.97
C LEU A 45 -20.38 -2.76 10.44
N GLU A 46 -19.67 -3.45 9.56
CA GLU A 46 -18.30 -3.87 9.82
C GLU A 46 -17.37 -2.66 9.82
N LEU A 47 -16.85 -2.27 10.99
CA LEU A 47 -15.83 -1.20 11.06
C LEU A 47 -14.51 -1.65 10.42
N VAL A 48 -14.16 -2.91 10.61
CA VAL A 48 -13.01 -3.53 9.96
C VAL A 48 -13.53 -4.38 8.82
N ALA A 49 -13.27 -3.96 7.57
CA ALA A 49 -13.84 -4.65 6.42
C ALA A 49 -13.32 -6.10 6.33
N GLY A 50 -14.24 -7.04 6.08
CA GLY A 50 -13.93 -8.47 5.99
C GLY A 50 -13.67 -9.11 7.34
N SER A 51 -14.13 -8.50 8.44
CA SER A 51 -13.96 -9.07 9.79
C SER A 51 -15.10 -10.00 10.22
N GLY A 52 -16.25 -9.98 9.54
CA GLY A 52 -17.46 -10.67 9.98
C GLY A 52 -18.09 -10.08 11.25
N ARG A 53 -17.53 -8.99 11.80
CA ARG A 53 -17.91 -8.41 13.08
C ARG A 53 -18.52 -7.03 12.91
N THR A 54 -19.80 -6.95 13.19
CA THR A 54 -20.57 -5.71 13.14
C THR A 54 -20.37 -4.88 14.40
N VAL A 55 -20.31 -3.57 14.24
CA VAL A 55 -20.24 -2.57 15.31
C VAL A 55 -21.37 -1.57 15.09
N THR A 56 -22.06 -1.22 16.18
CA THR A 56 -23.09 -0.19 16.18
C THR A 56 -22.43 1.19 16.21
N ILE A 57 -22.77 2.06 15.27
CA ILE A 57 -22.31 3.46 15.22
C ILE A 57 -23.49 4.37 15.57
N GLN A 58 -23.34 5.16 16.63
CA GLN A 58 -24.31 6.15 17.06
C GLN A 58 -23.78 7.56 16.75
N VAL A 59 -24.59 8.35 16.06
CA VAL A 59 -24.28 9.73 15.68
C VAL A 59 -25.48 10.62 16.04
N PRO A 60 -25.33 11.53 17.01
CA PRO A 60 -26.39 12.50 17.30
C PRO A 60 -26.71 13.37 16.07
N GLU A 61 -27.99 13.57 15.76
CA GLU A 61 -28.43 14.34 14.57
C GLU A 61 -27.79 15.74 14.51
N ARG A 62 -27.61 16.40 15.67
CA ARG A 62 -26.95 17.70 15.79
C ARG A 62 -25.51 17.74 15.27
N MET A 63 -24.87 16.58 15.07
CA MET A 63 -23.49 16.48 14.57
C MET A 63 -23.41 16.24 13.07
N ARG A 64 -24.56 16.09 12.40
CA ARG A 64 -24.65 15.83 10.96
C ARG A 64 -23.94 16.92 10.14
N ILE A 65 -23.23 16.47 9.11
CA ILE A 65 -22.52 17.32 8.17
C ILE A 65 -22.94 16.96 6.75
N ASP A 66 -23.76 17.80 6.14
CA ASP A 66 -24.07 17.65 4.72
C ASP A 66 -22.92 18.16 3.85
N ILE A 67 -22.58 17.37 2.83
CA ILE A 67 -21.72 17.78 1.71
C ILE A 67 -22.57 17.96 0.45
N PRO A 68 -22.11 18.74 -0.54
CA PRO A 68 -22.86 18.98 -1.78
C PRO A 68 -23.25 17.67 -2.49
N ALA A 69 -24.47 17.61 -3.01
CA ALA A 69 -24.99 16.44 -3.73
C ALA A 69 -24.57 16.43 -5.21
N ASP A 70 -24.38 17.61 -5.80
CA ASP A 70 -24.18 17.85 -7.23
C ASP A 70 -22.71 17.94 -7.64
N LYS A 71 -21.80 18.08 -6.68
CA LYS A 71 -20.37 18.28 -6.91
C LYS A 71 -19.50 17.51 -5.93
N LYS A 72 -18.33 17.09 -6.42
CA LYS A 72 -17.29 16.47 -5.59
C LYS A 72 -16.76 17.48 -4.58
N ILE A 73 -16.43 17.03 -3.36
CA ILE A 73 -15.76 17.90 -2.38
C ILE A 73 -14.29 18.16 -2.70
N ALA A 74 -13.65 17.32 -3.52
CA ALA A 74 -12.31 17.60 -4.01
C ALA A 74 -12.26 18.94 -4.75
N GLY A 75 -11.28 19.77 -4.40
CA GLY A 75 -11.17 21.10 -4.97
C GLY A 75 -12.01 22.19 -4.32
N THR A 76 -12.82 21.85 -3.33
CA THR A 76 -13.62 22.83 -2.57
C THR A 76 -12.92 23.21 -1.27
N PRO A 77 -13.31 24.31 -0.62
CA PRO A 77 -12.87 24.63 0.74
C PRO A 77 -13.16 23.54 1.79
N LEU A 78 -14.04 22.57 1.50
CA LEU A 78 -14.38 21.49 2.42
C LEU A 78 -13.31 20.39 2.51
N LEU A 79 -12.44 20.21 1.50
CA LEU A 79 -11.40 19.17 1.55
C LEU A 79 -10.02 19.81 1.76
N ARG A 80 -9.26 19.29 2.72
CA ARG A 80 -7.85 19.65 2.93
C ARG A 80 -7.00 18.39 2.99
N VAL A 81 -5.94 18.36 2.18
CA VAL A 81 -4.89 17.35 2.28
C VAL A 81 -3.68 18.00 2.93
N ARG A 82 -3.21 17.44 4.04
CA ARG A 82 -2.09 17.98 4.83
C ARG A 82 -1.19 16.84 5.32
N PRO A 83 0.07 17.13 5.67
CA PRO A 83 0.91 16.18 6.40
C PRO A 83 0.17 15.62 7.63
N ILE A 84 0.31 14.32 7.88
CA ILE A 84 -0.44 13.58 8.90
C ILE A 84 -0.16 14.06 10.34
N GLY A 85 1.04 14.59 10.58
CA GLY A 85 1.50 14.93 11.92
C GLY A 85 1.40 13.74 12.88
N ARG A 86 0.76 13.92 14.02
CA ARG A 86 0.59 12.88 15.06
C ARG A 86 -0.59 11.92 14.85
N HIS A 87 -1.31 12.03 13.72
CA HIS A 87 -2.60 11.35 13.52
C HIS A 87 -2.48 9.99 12.83
N LEU A 88 -1.49 9.18 13.21
CA LEU A 88 -1.30 7.82 12.69
C LEU A 88 -2.49 6.90 13.00
N ASP A 89 -3.21 7.18 14.08
CA ASP A 89 -4.45 6.51 14.45
C ASP A 89 -5.53 6.62 13.37
N ALA A 90 -5.63 7.78 12.72
CA ALA A 90 -6.57 8.02 11.63
C ALA A 90 -6.20 7.21 10.38
N MET A 91 -4.90 7.16 10.04
CA MET A 91 -4.42 6.29 8.96
C MET A 91 -4.73 4.81 9.25
N GLN A 92 -4.46 4.36 10.48
CA GLN A 92 -4.82 3.01 10.90
C GLN A 92 -6.33 2.76 10.78
N MET A 93 -7.18 3.67 11.27
CA MET A 93 -8.64 3.54 11.14
C MET A 93 -9.08 3.43 9.68
N ILE A 94 -8.57 4.31 8.80
CA ILE A 94 -8.93 4.32 7.37
C ILE A 94 -8.52 3.01 6.68
N THR A 95 -7.34 2.47 6.98
CA THR A 95 -6.90 1.19 6.41
C THR A 95 -7.70 0.00 6.95
N LEU A 96 -8.12 0.04 8.21
CA LEU A 96 -9.03 -0.96 8.79
C LEU A 96 -10.39 -0.96 8.09
N ARG A 97 -10.93 0.21 7.72
CA ARG A 97 -12.14 0.31 6.85
C ARG A 97 -11.95 -0.34 5.48
N SER A 98 -10.72 -0.65 5.08
CA SER A 98 -10.38 -1.35 3.83
C SER A 98 -9.94 -2.80 4.06
N GLY A 99 -9.93 -3.27 5.31
CA GLY A 99 -9.60 -4.65 5.66
C GLY A 99 -8.12 -4.99 5.55
N TRP A 100 -7.23 -4.00 5.49
CA TRP A 100 -5.82 -4.25 5.23
C TRP A 100 -5.07 -4.83 6.43
N ASN A 101 -3.92 -5.48 6.18
CA ASN A 101 -3.20 -6.33 7.12
C ASN A 101 -2.18 -5.59 8.01
N GLN A 102 -2.06 -4.27 7.92
CA GLN A 102 -1.00 -3.52 8.60
C GLN A 102 -1.21 -3.45 10.11
N THR A 103 -0.09 -3.34 10.81
CA THR A 103 0.04 -3.20 12.25
C THR A 103 0.50 -1.79 12.63
N ASP A 104 0.50 -1.49 13.92
CA ASP A 104 1.07 -0.24 14.45
C ASP A 104 2.53 -0.02 14.04
N ALA A 105 3.32 -1.11 14.00
CA ALA A 105 4.73 -1.07 13.60
C ALA A 105 4.86 -0.64 12.13
N ASP A 106 3.95 -1.10 11.26
CA ASP A 106 3.97 -0.73 9.85
C ASP A 106 3.69 0.76 9.65
N PHE A 107 2.69 1.32 10.36
CA PHE A 107 2.40 2.76 10.30
C PHE A 107 3.54 3.60 10.88
N SER A 108 4.12 3.15 11.99
CA SER A 108 5.25 3.84 12.62
C SER A 108 6.49 3.84 11.71
N ARG A 109 6.78 2.70 11.08
CA ARG A 109 7.88 2.54 10.12
C ARG A 109 7.69 3.41 8.88
N ILE A 110 6.55 3.29 8.21
CA ILE A 110 6.32 3.95 6.91
C ILE A 110 6.28 5.47 7.02
N THR A 111 5.73 6.00 8.13
CA THR A 111 5.69 7.44 8.37
C THR A 111 6.97 7.96 9.03
N GLY A 112 7.75 7.08 9.68
CA GLY A 112 9.03 7.41 10.28
C GLY A 112 10.14 7.74 9.28
N PHE A 113 10.08 7.22 8.04
CA PHE A 113 11.08 7.54 7.01
C PHE A 113 11.07 9.03 6.64
N VAL A 114 9.90 9.58 6.34
CA VAL A 114 9.70 11.02 6.05
C VAL A 114 8.32 11.44 6.53
N PRO A 115 8.18 11.93 7.78
CA PRO A 115 6.88 12.30 8.34
C PRO A 115 6.11 13.32 7.49
N ALA A 116 6.82 14.23 6.82
CA ALA A 116 6.25 15.24 5.94
C ALA A 116 5.70 14.68 4.60
N ALA A 117 5.94 13.40 4.30
CA ALA A 117 5.49 12.72 3.09
C ALA A 117 4.31 11.76 3.33
N ALA A 118 3.78 11.71 4.55
CA ALA A 118 2.54 11.03 4.89
C ALA A 118 1.41 12.06 5.03
N PHE A 119 0.26 11.80 4.40
CA PHE A 119 -0.84 12.76 4.26
C PHE A 119 -2.15 12.23 4.80
N LEU A 120 -2.95 13.14 5.37
CA LEU A 120 -4.37 12.93 5.64
C LEU A 120 -5.21 13.89 4.81
N ALA A 121 -6.27 13.36 4.21
CA ALA A 121 -7.36 14.12 3.66
C ALA A 121 -8.44 14.27 4.72
N ASN A 122 -8.77 15.52 5.05
CA ASN A 122 -9.77 15.89 6.03
C ASN A 122 -10.93 16.65 5.39
N VAL A 123 -12.15 16.31 5.77
CA VAL A 123 -13.30 17.20 5.59
C VAL A 123 -13.26 18.26 6.68
N VAL A 124 -13.28 19.54 6.28
CA VAL A 124 -13.20 20.70 7.16
C VAL A 124 -14.55 21.40 7.23
N LYS A 125 -15.12 21.52 8.43
CA LYS A 125 -16.34 22.29 8.69
C LYS A 125 -16.21 23.02 10.03
N GLY A 126 -16.16 24.35 9.98
CA GLY A 126 -15.83 25.16 11.16
C GLY A 126 -14.45 24.78 11.70
N LYS A 127 -14.38 24.40 12.98
CA LYS A 127 -13.14 23.93 13.65
C LYS A 127 -12.90 22.42 13.53
N ALA A 128 -13.83 21.65 12.95
CA ALA A 128 -13.70 20.20 12.84
C ALA A 128 -12.87 19.82 11.61
N GLU A 129 -11.86 18.97 11.82
CA GLU A 129 -11.09 18.31 10.76
C GLU A 129 -11.33 16.80 10.86
N ILE A 130 -12.06 16.24 9.90
CA ILE A 130 -12.54 14.86 9.93
C ILE A 130 -11.73 14.04 8.93
N PRO A 131 -10.91 13.07 9.37
CA PRO A 131 -10.11 12.25 8.49
C PRO A 131 -11.01 11.33 7.65
N VAL A 132 -10.82 11.37 6.34
CA VAL A 132 -11.60 10.61 5.35
C VAL A 132 -10.72 9.86 4.35
N GLY A 133 -9.43 10.17 4.28
CA GLY A 133 -8.48 9.46 3.44
C GLY A 133 -7.04 9.69 3.85
N CYS A 134 -6.13 8.85 3.37
CA CYS A 134 -4.71 8.89 3.65
C CYS A 134 -3.88 8.41 2.45
N GLY A 135 -2.60 8.75 2.45
CA GLY A 135 -1.60 8.29 1.48
C GLY A 135 -0.20 8.66 1.96
N VAL A 136 0.81 7.91 1.52
CA VAL A 136 2.20 8.13 1.89
C VAL A 136 3.06 8.08 0.62
N SER A 137 4.05 8.96 0.54
CA SER A 137 5.16 8.86 -0.40
C SER A 137 6.39 8.42 0.38
N VAL A 138 6.81 7.17 0.17
CA VAL A 138 7.94 6.54 0.86
C VAL A 138 9.19 6.71 0.01
N PRO A 139 10.29 7.27 0.53
CA PRO A 139 11.54 7.28 -0.22
C PRO A 139 12.09 5.85 -0.33
N VAL A 140 12.43 5.45 -1.55
CA VAL A 140 13.14 4.20 -1.85
C VAL A 140 14.51 4.59 -2.39
N GLY A 141 15.50 4.60 -1.50
CA GLY A 141 16.84 5.09 -1.81
C GLY A 141 16.87 6.57 -2.21
N LYS A 142 17.92 6.94 -2.95
CA LYS A 142 18.17 8.34 -3.29
C LYS A 142 17.14 8.95 -4.26
N HIS A 143 16.78 8.24 -5.31
CA HIS A 143 16.04 8.81 -6.45
C HIS A 143 14.60 8.32 -6.60
N HIS A 144 14.15 7.34 -5.82
CA HIS A 144 12.82 6.74 -6.01
C HIS A 144 11.88 7.11 -4.87
N ALA A 145 10.61 7.23 -5.22
CA ALA A 145 9.50 7.27 -4.28
C ALA A 145 8.54 6.13 -4.60
N TRP A 146 8.00 5.53 -3.55
CA TRP A 146 6.88 4.60 -3.65
C TRP A 146 5.65 5.23 -3.03
N ILE A 147 4.56 5.33 -3.79
CA ILE A 147 3.29 5.79 -3.23
C ILE A 147 2.56 4.60 -2.64
N SER A 148 2.28 4.71 -1.35
CA SER A 148 1.77 3.63 -0.50
C SER A 148 0.56 4.11 0.28
N ILE A 149 -0.23 3.16 0.79
CA ILE A 149 -1.32 3.42 1.73
C ILE A 149 -2.34 4.46 1.22
N VAL A 150 -2.63 4.46 -0.07
CA VAL A 150 -3.68 5.30 -0.63
C VAL A 150 -5.04 4.68 -0.33
N ALA A 151 -5.75 5.25 0.63
CA ALA A 151 -7.03 4.74 1.09
C ALA A 151 -8.01 5.87 1.41
N VAL A 152 -9.30 5.62 1.13
CA VAL A 152 -10.42 6.53 1.43
C VAL A 152 -11.53 5.70 2.06
N VAL A 153 -12.11 6.19 3.16
CA VAL A 153 -13.22 5.51 3.84
C VAL A 153 -14.37 5.29 2.86
N PRO A 154 -15.08 4.14 2.90
CA PRO A 154 -16.12 3.79 1.94
C PRO A 154 -17.15 4.90 1.70
N GLU A 155 -17.58 5.56 2.78
CA GLU A 155 -18.60 6.61 2.81
C GLU A 155 -18.21 7.85 1.99
N MET A 156 -16.92 8.03 1.72
CA MET A 156 -16.36 9.23 1.08
C MET A 156 -15.69 8.93 -0.26
N ARG A 157 -15.84 7.71 -0.79
CA ARG A 157 -15.33 7.36 -2.13
C ARG A 157 -16.07 8.14 -3.22
N ARG A 158 -15.48 8.16 -4.43
CA ARG A 158 -15.98 8.89 -5.61
C ARG A 158 -16.07 10.41 -5.49
N GLN A 159 -15.60 10.97 -4.38
CA GLN A 159 -15.54 12.41 -4.10
C GLN A 159 -14.24 13.09 -4.58
N GLY A 160 -13.42 12.40 -5.39
CA GLY A 160 -12.13 12.92 -5.89
C GLY A 160 -10.99 12.97 -4.85
N ILE A 161 -11.20 12.44 -3.64
CA ILE A 161 -10.25 12.52 -2.52
C ILE A 161 -8.93 11.81 -2.84
N ALA A 162 -8.99 10.61 -3.44
CA ALA A 162 -7.79 9.86 -3.82
C ALA A 162 -6.92 10.63 -4.83
N ASN A 163 -7.51 11.37 -5.77
CA ASN A 163 -6.76 12.22 -6.71
C ASN A 163 -5.99 13.33 -5.98
N GLU A 164 -6.60 13.98 -4.99
CA GLU A 164 -5.93 15.04 -4.22
C GLU A 164 -4.82 14.48 -3.32
N ILE A 165 -5.02 13.29 -2.74
CA ILE A 165 -3.97 12.58 -1.98
C ILE A 165 -2.80 12.23 -2.91
N MET A 166 -3.08 11.62 -4.06
CA MET A 166 -2.05 11.28 -5.05
C MET A 166 -1.28 12.51 -5.51
N ARG A 167 -1.98 13.61 -5.81
CA ARG A 167 -1.33 14.87 -6.20
C ARG A 167 -0.39 15.36 -5.10
N ALA A 168 -0.79 15.30 -3.83
CA ALA A 168 0.07 15.68 -2.71
C ALA A 168 1.31 14.77 -2.60
N CYS A 169 1.13 13.45 -2.72
CA CYS A 169 2.24 12.48 -2.70
C CYS A 169 3.22 12.70 -3.86
N VAL A 170 2.73 12.84 -5.09
CA VAL A 170 3.55 13.08 -6.28
C VAL A 170 4.27 14.42 -6.19
N THR A 171 3.56 15.50 -5.81
CA THR A 171 4.19 16.82 -5.64
C THR A 171 5.30 16.77 -4.60
N LYS A 172 5.09 16.07 -3.49
CA LYS A 172 6.12 15.93 -2.44
C LYS A 172 7.32 15.12 -2.92
N ALA A 173 7.08 13.99 -3.59
CA ALA A 173 8.14 13.17 -4.18
C ALA A 173 9.03 13.99 -5.12
N LEU A 174 8.41 14.73 -6.05
CA LEU A 174 9.14 15.55 -7.02
C LEU A 174 9.87 16.71 -6.35
N ALA A 175 9.27 17.37 -5.35
CA ALA A 175 9.94 18.42 -4.57
C ALA A 175 11.16 17.90 -3.79
N ASP A 176 11.15 16.62 -3.39
CA ASP A 176 12.28 15.96 -2.74
C ASP A 176 13.33 15.41 -3.74
N GLY A 177 13.18 15.71 -5.03
CA GLY A 177 14.05 15.18 -6.08
C GLY A 177 13.89 13.67 -6.30
N LYS A 178 12.75 13.08 -5.93
CA LYS A 178 12.41 11.69 -6.22
C LYS A 178 11.83 11.62 -7.63
N ILE A 179 12.67 11.13 -8.53
CA ILE A 179 12.48 11.14 -9.98
C ILE A 179 11.55 10.01 -10.41
N ILE A 180 11.76 8.81 -9.87
CA ILE A 180 11.01 7.61 -10.25
C ILE A 180 9.94 7.34 -9.21
N ASN A 181 8.68 7.34 -9.64
CA ASN A 181 7.53 7.22 -8.75
C ASN A 181 6.71 5.96 -9.08
N GLY A 182 6.80 4.96 -8.19
CA GLY A 182 6.14 3.66 -8.34
C GLY A 182 4.97 3.46 -7.36
N LEU A 183 4.04 2.59 -7.73
CA LEU A 183 2.98 2.11 -6.84
C LEU A 183 2.47 0.73 -7.25
N ASP A 184 1.70 0.10 -6.37
CA ASP A 184 0.98 -1.13 -6.68
C ASP A 184 -0.53 -0.91 -6.58
N ALA A 185 -1.18 -0.98 -7.74
CA ALA A 185 -2.57 -0.63 -7.90
C ALA A 185 -3.49 -1.81 -7.67
N THR A 186 -4.43 -1.69 -6.72
CA THR A 186 -5.64 -2.54 -6.75
C THR A 186 -6.46 -2.23 -8.00
N PRO A 187 -7.38 -3.11 -8.47
CA PRO A 187 -8.25 -2.81 -9.61
C PRO A 187 -8.99 -1.47 -9.47
N LEU A 188 -9.47 -1.15 -8.26
CA LEU A 188 -10.10 0.14 -7.98
C LEU A 188 -9.10 1.31 -8.09
N GLY A 189 -7.89 1.15 -7.54
CA GLY A 189 -6.84 2.15 -7.57
C GLY A 189 -6.30 2.43 -8.97
N HIS A 190 -6.22 1.40 -9.83
CA HIS A 190 -5.71 1.50 -11.20
C HIS A 190 -6.45 2.60 -12.01
N THR A 191 -7.77 2.67 -11.86
CA THR A 191 -8.62 3.70 -12.52
C THR A 191 -8.32 5.14 -12.08
N VAL A 192 -7.74 5.32 -10.89
CA VAL A 192 -7.30 6.61 -10.36
C VAL A 192 -5.93 6.94 -10.93
N TYR A 193 -4.99 6.01 -10.83
CA TYR A 193 -3.59 6.25 -11.14
C TYR A 193 -3.34 6.40 -12.64
N GLY A 194 -4.05 5.67 -13.50
CA GLY A 194 -3.95 5.84 -14.95
C GLY A 194 -4.26 7.28 -15.41
N THR A 195 -5.19 7.96 -14.71
CA THR A 195 -5.49 9.38 -15.01
C THR A 195 -4.40 10.36 -14.58
N LEU A 196 -3.39 9.90 -13.85
CA LEU A 196 -2.23 10.67 -13.39
C LEU A 196 -0.96 10.36 -14.21
N GLY A 197 -1.11 9.63 -15.32
CA GLY A 197 0.01 9.25 -16.18
C GLY A 197 0.80 8.04 -15.70
N TYR A 198 0.24 7.23 -14.79
CA TYR A 198 0.82 5.95 -14.43
C TYR A 198 0.60 4.94 -15.55
N LYS A 199 1.65 4.17 -15.87
CA LYS A 199 1.64 3.10 -16.86
C LYS A 199 1.93 1.76 -16.19
N ASP A 200 1.34 0.70 -16.72
CA ASP A 200 1.46 -0.65 -16.18
C ASP A 200 2.84 -1.24 -16.47
N ALA A 201 3.45 -1.87 -15.46
CA ALA A 201 4.71 -2.60 -15.58
C ALA A 201 4.43 -4.12 -15.66
N TYR A 202 4.02 -4.72 -14.54
CA TYR A 202 3.68 -6.14 -14.41
C TYR A 202 2.69 -6.36 -13.26
N ARG A 203 2.09 -7.55 -13.16
CA ARG A 203 1.12 -7.85 -12.10
C ARG A 203 1.77 -8.59 -10.95
N LEU A 204 1.19 -8.37 -9.78
CA LEU A 204 1.54 -8.96 -8.51
C LEU A 204 0.32 -9.62 -7.91
N TRP A 205 0.53 -10.69 -7.14
CA TRP A 205 -0.53 -11.39 -6.44
C TRP A 205 -0.25 -11.40 -4.96
N ARG A 206 -1.17 -10.80 -4.19
CA ARG A 206 -1.30 -11.15 -2.79
C ARG A 206 -1.78 -12.59 -2.74
N SER A 207 -0.93 -13.45 -2.22
CA SER A 207 -1.19 -14.86 -2.05
C SER A 207 -1.07 -15.23 -0.58
N GLN A 208 -1.58 -16.41 -0.23
CA GLN A 208 -1.33 -17.05 1.05
C GLN A 208 -0.76 -18.44 0.85
N PHE A 209 0.03 -18.92 1.81
CA PHE A 209 0.47 -20.31 1.86
C PHE A 209 0.27 -20.88 3.27
N ASP A 210 0.13 -22.20 3.35
CA ASP A 210 0.03 -22.94 4.62
C ASP A 210 1.43 -23.18 5.16
N THR A 211 1.67 -22.80 6.41
CA THR A 211 2.98 -23.02 7.04
C THR A 211 3.23 -24.49 7.38
N ALA A 212 2.17 -25.30 7.51
CA ALA A 212 2.28 -26.73 7.79
C ALA A 212 3.00 -27.50 6.67
N GLU A 213 2.96 -26.99 5.43
CA GLU A 213 3.79 -27.48 4.31
C GLU A 213 5.29 -27.52 4.70
N PHE A 214 5.71 -26.62 5.58
CA PHE A 214 7.11 -26.43 5.97
C PHE A 214 7.47 -27.00 7.34
N ALA A 215 6.54 -27.68 8.04
CA ALA A 215 6.76 -28.19 9.39
C ALA A 215 7.99 -29.11 9.48
N ASN A 216 8.21 -29.93 8.44
CA ASN A 216 9.34 -30.85 8.31
C ASN A 216 10.19 -30.57 7.06
N ALA A 217 10.07 -29.38 6.47
CA ALA A 217 10.82 -29.05 5.27
C ALA A 217 12.31 -28.88 5.60
N ALA A 218 13.15 -29.74 5.00
CA ALA A 218 14.59 -29.63 5.10
C ALA A 218 15.12 -28.47 4.25
N TYR A 219 16.13 -27.79 4.78
CA TYR A 219 16.95 -26.79 4.10
C TYR A 219 18.40 -26.92 4.60
N TYR A 220 19.37 -26.51 3.78
CA TYR A 220 20.79 -26.63 4.12
C TYR A 220 21.17 -25.61 5.20
N THR A 221 21.16 -26.04 6.46
CA THR A 221 21.45 -25.16 7.61
C THR A 221 22.88 -24.60 7.60
N GLU A 222 23.78 -25.22 6.84
CA GLU A 222 25.13 -24.76 6.54
C GLU A 222 25.15 -23.48 5.71
N HIS A 223 24.19 -23.30 4.79
CA HIS A 223 24.08 -22.14 3.89
C HIS A 223 22.99 -21.15 4.32
N ILE A 224 21.88 -21.65 4.87
CA ILE A 224 20.77 -20.82 5.33
C ILE A 224 20.95 -20.50 6.82
N LYS A 225 21.29 -19.25 7.12
CA LYS A 225 21.55 -18.76 8.47
C LYS A 225 20.50 -17.74 8.90
N PRO A 226 20.21 -17.59 10.20
CA PRO A 226 19.46 -16.45 10.69
C PRO A 226 20.11 -15.13 10.26
N LEU A 227 19.31 -14.19 9.78
CA LEU A 227 19.80 -12.86 9.39
C LEU A 227 19.98 -12.01 10.66
N LEU A 228 21.21 -11.59 10.93
CA LEU A 228 21.59 -10.83 12.12
C LEU A 228 21.86 -9.37 11.78
N LYS A 229 21.91 -8.50 12.79
CA LYS A 229 22.19 -7.06 12.62
C LYS A 229 23.49 -6.78 11.84
N LYS A 230 24.51 -7.61 12.03
CA LYS A 230 25.80 -7.50 11.31
C LYS A 230 25.68 -7.74 9.80
N ASP A 231 24.64 -8.45 9.35
CA ASP A 231 24.43 -8.80 7.95
C ASP A 231 23.65 -7.70 7.19
N TYR A 232 23.09 -6.69 7.88
CA TYR A 232 22.15 -5.72 7.29
C TYR A 232 22.77 -4.94 6.13
N ASP A 233 24.00 -4.47 6.27
CA ASP A 233 24.68 -3.71 5.21
C ASP A 233 24.97 -4.58 3.99
N GLU A 234 25.37 -5.83 4.21
CA GLU A 234 25.67 -6.79 3.14
C GLU A 234 24.39 -7.18 2.39
N VAL A 235 23.31 -7.47 3.12
CA VAL A 235 21.98 -7.73 2.55
C VAL A 235 21.48 -6.52 1.75
N ALA A 236 21.70 -5.30 2.25
CA ALA A 236 21.28 -4.10 1.53
C ALA A 236 22.05 -3.88 0.22
N ARG A 237 23.35 -4.17 0.19
CA ARG A 237 24.14 -4.12 -1.05
C ARG A 237 23.70 -5.21 -2.02
N TYR A 238 23.50 -6.44 -1.52
CA TYR A 238 22.99 -7.56 -2.32
C TYR A 238 21.61 -7.25 -2.92
N ASP A 239 20.69 -6.66 -2.15
CA ASP A 239 19.36 -6.28 -2.61
C ASP A 239 19.41 -5.17 -3.68
N ALA A 240 20.29 -4.18 -3.51
CA ALA A 240 20.40 -3.07 -4.46
C ALA A 240 20.79 -3.52 -5.88
N ASP A 241 21.55 -4.60 -6.03
CA ASP A 241 21.86 -5.22 -7.34
C ASP A 241 20.64 -5.91 -7.99
N LYS A 242 19.61 -6.23 -7.18
CA LYS A 242 18.44 -7.03 -7.58
C LYS A 242 17.16 -6.24 -7.70
N PHE A 243 17.13 -5.05 -7.12
CA PHE A 243 16.01 -4.14 -7.24
C PHE A 243 16.51 -2.69 -7.29
N LEU A 244 16.58 -2.06 -6.13
CA LEU A 244 16.91 -0.66 -5.93
C LEU A 244 17.59 -0.52 -4.58
N GLU A 245 18.37 0.54 -4.41
CA GLU A 245 18.86 0.93 -3.11
C GLU A 245 17.67 1.22 -2.18
N ARG A 246 17.55 0.46 -1.09
CA ARG A 246 16.51 0.66 -0.07
C ARG A 246 16.97 0.26 1.33
N HIS A 247 18.22 0.56 1.65
CA HIS A 247 18.89 0.18 2.90
C HIS A 247 18.04 0.46 4.15
N GLU A 248 17.53 1.68 4.29
CA GLU A 248 16.70 2.07 5.44
C GLU A 248 15.42 1.24 5.58
N ILE A 249 14.80 0.88 4.44
CA ILE A 249 13.60 0.04 4.41
C ILE A 249 13.94 -1.38 4.87
N LEU A 250 15.02 -1.97 4.36
CA LEU A 250 15.45 -3.32 4.74
C LEU A 250 15.87 -3.39 6.20
N ALA A 251 16.64 -2.42 6.68
CA ALA A 251 17.05 -2.37 8.08
C ALA A 251 15.83 -2.24 9.00
N ALA A 252 14.84 -1.44 8.63
CA ALA A 252 13.59 -1.31 9.39
C ALA A 252 12.74 -2.58 9.35
N LEU A 253 12.63 -3.23 8.19
CA LEU A 253 11.94 -4.52 8.06
C LEU A 253 12.63 -5.62 8.88
N ALA A 254 13.96 -5.66 8.88
CA ALA A 254 14.72 -6.64 9.65
C ALA A 254 14.56 -6.44 11.17
N ARG A 255 14.42 -5.19 11.64
CA ARG A 255 14.10 -4.88 13.05
C ARG A 255 12.71 -5.37 13.45
N ASP A 256 11.74 -5.27 12.55
CA ASP A 256 10.35 -5.71 12.78
C ASP A 256 10.14 -7.21 12.47
N ALA A 257 11.17 -7.90 11.98
CA ALA A 257 11.03 -9.26 11.49
C ALA A 257 10.78 -10.24 12.65
N ILE A 258 9.76 -11.08 12.47
CA ILE A 258 9.51 -12.24 13.33
C ILE A 258 10.26 -13.47 12.83
N ALA A 259 10.73 -13.49 11.58
CA ALA A 259 11.65 -14.49 11.07
C ALA A 259 12.46 -13.85 9.95
N ALA A 260 13.77 -14.07 9.92
CA ALA A 260 14.62 -13.56 8.86
C ALA A 260 15.82 -14.48 8.65
N PHE A 261 16.14 -14.77 7.40
CA PHE A 261 17.22 -15.67 7.02
C PHE A 261 18.00 -15.10 5.84
N VAL A 262 19.28 -15.47 5.78
CA VAL A 262 20.20 -15.18 4.69
C VAL A 262 20.76 -16.50 4.18
N ALA A 263 20.88 -16.63 2.86
CA ALA A 263 21.56 -17.73 2.19
C ALA A 263 22.97 -17.29 1.82
N ARG A 264 23.96 -18.15 2.08
CA ARG A 264 25.37 -17.91 1.75
C ARG A 264 25.93 -19.04 0.90
N SER A 265 26.82 -18.70 -0.04
CA SER A 265 27.61 -19.67 -0.80
C SER A 265 28.69 -20.33 0.08
N ASP A 266 29.39 -21.33 -0.44
CA ASP A 266 30.53 -21.95 0.24
C ASP A 266 31.67 -20.96 0.54
N ASN A 267 31.80 -19.90 -0.27
CA ASN A 267 32.77 -18.82 -0.06
C ASN A 267 32.28 -17.78 0.96
N GLY A 268 31.05 -17.91 1.47
CA GLY A 268 30.45 -17.01 2.45
C GLY A 268 29.65 -15.85 1.86
N ASP A 269 29.62 -15.67 0.53
CA ASP A 269 28.89 -14.58 -0.12
C ASP A 269 27.38 -14.75 -0.04
N ILE A 270 26.62 -13.66 0.15
CA ILE A 270 25.15 -13.72 0.13
C ILE A 270 24.62 -14.13 -1.25
N THR A 271 23.77 -15.16 -1.28
CA THR A 271 23.05 -15.63 -2.47
C THR A 271 21.54 -15.41 -2.41
N GLY A 272 21.03 -14.97 -1.26
CA GLY A 272 19.63 -14.61 -1.07
C GLY A 272 19.29 -14.26 0.36
N TYR A 273 18.09 -13.73 0.57
CA TYR A 273 17.57 -13.46 1.90
C TYR A 273 16.03 -13.47 1.90
N VAL A 274 15.46 -13.67 3.09
CA VAL A 274 14.02 -13.60 3.31
C VAL A 274 13.73 -12.97 4.67
N MET A 275 12.63 -12.22 4.74
CA MET A 275 12.09 -11.72 6.00
C MET A 275 10.60 -12.01 6.07
N ALA A 276 10.08 -12.21 7.28
CA ALA A 276 8.66 -12.21 7.58
C ALA A 276 8.39 -11.28 8.75
N ARG A 277 7.33 -10.48 8.63
CA ARG A 277 6.92 -9.49 9.62
C ARG A 277 5.53 -9.81 10.18
N PRO A 278 5.18 -9.29 11.37
CA PRO A 278 3.82 -9.37 11.88
C PRO A 278 2.81 -8.76 10.91
N GLY A 279 1.57 -9.25 10.98
CA GLY A 279 0.43 -8.64 10.34
C GLY A 279 -0.81 -8.80 11.20
N ARG A 280 -1.82 -7.96 10.96
CA ARG A 280 -3.06 -7.92 11.75
C ARG A 280 -3.87 -9.20 11.64
N VAL A 281 -3.91 -9.80 10.44
CA VAL A 281 -4.65 -11.02 10.13
C VAL A 281 -3.70 -12.21 10.07
N LYS A 282 -2.61 -12.07 9.32
CA LYS A 282 -1.56 -13.09 9.12
C LYS A 282 -0.20 -12.41 9.04
N PRO A 283 0.90 -13.08 9.42
CA PRO A 283 2.24 -12.59 9.10
C PRO A 283 2.38 -12.39 7.58
N HIS A 284 3.35 -11.57 7.19
CA HIS A 284 3.65 -11.30 5.79
C HIS A 284 5.11 -11.68 5.52
N THR A 285 5.31 -12.70 4.69
CA THR A 285 6.60 -13.12 4.15
C THR A 285 6.95 -12.26 2.94
N GLY A 286 8.05 -11.54 3.03
CA GLY A 286 8.51 -10.61 2.01
C GLY A 286 9.35 -9.48 2.62
N PRO A 287 10.45 -9.07 1.98
CA PRO A 287 10.94 -9.54 0.69
C PRO A 287 11.55 -10.95 0.75
N LEU A 288 11.55 -11.64 -0.39
CA LEU A 288 12.31 -12.88 -0.66
C LEU A 288 13.04 -12.67 -1.98
N ILE A 289 14.35 -12.53 -1.93
CA ILE A 289 15.22 -12.31 -3.09
C ILE A 289 16.33 -13.33 -3.06
N ALA A 290 16.60 -13.95 -4.19
CA ALA A 290 17.61 -15.00 -4.33
C ALA A 290 18.17 -15.02 -5.75
N ASN A 291 19.41 -15.49 -5.89
CA ASN A 291 20.06 -15.66 -7.20
C ASN A 291 19.31 -16.62 -8.11
N ASP A 292 18.72 -17.65 -7.51
CA ASP A 292 18.10 -18.76 -8.24
C ASP A 292 16.92 -19.36 -7.45
N LYS A 293 16.22 -20.27 -8.13
CA LYS A 293 15.02 -20.94 -7.63
C LYS A 293 15.30 -21.85 -6.44
N ASP A 294 16.43 -22.54 -6.41
CA ASP A 294 16.73 -23.48 -5.34
C ASP A 294 17.03 -22.74 -4.05
N THR A 295 17.86 -21.70 -4.11
CA THR A 295 18.12 -20.79 -2.99
C THR A 295 16.81 -20.19 -2.46
N ALA A 296 15.92 -19.73 -3.35
CA ALA A 296 14.62 -19.20 -2.96
C ALA A 296 13.73 -20.24 -2.26
N ARG A 297 13.71 -21.48 -2.75
CA ARG A 297 12.97 -22.60 -2.16
C ARG A 297 13.49 -22.92 -0.76
N GLN A 298 14.81 -22.93 -0.55
CA GLN A 298 15.41 -23.18 0.75
C GLN A 298 15.10 -22.06 1.76
N LEU A 299 15.16 -20.79 1.33
CA LEU A 299 14.76 -19.65 2.15
C LEU A 299 13.27 -19.69 2.49
N ALA A 300 12.40 -20.07 1.53
CA ALA A 300 10.98 -20.28 1.77
C ALA A 300 10.72 -21.39 2.80
N ALA A 301 11.47 -22.49 2.73
CA ALA A 301 11.41 -23.57 3.72
C ALA A 301 11.81 -23.07 5.11
N ALA A 302 12.93 -22.36 5.24
CA ALA A 302 13.40 -21.84 6.52
C ALA A 302 12.41 -20.86 7.17
N VAL A 303 11.90 -19.89 6.40
CA VAL A 303 10.92 -18.92 6.94
C VAL A 303 9.57 -19.57 7.23
N GLY A 304 9.11 -20.50 6.39
CA GLY A 304 7.87 -21.24 6.59
C GLY A 304 7.93 -22.10 7.85
N ASN A 305 9.03 -22.82 8.05
CA ASN A 305 9.29 -23.62 9.24
C ASN A 305 9.30 -22.75 10.51
N ALA A 306 10.01 -21.61 10.47
CA ALA A 306 10.08 -20.67 11.59
C ALA A 306 8.71 -20.06 11.95
N LEU A 307 7.87 -19.77 10.95
CA LEU A 307 6.51 -19.27 11.19
C LEU A 307 5.60 -20.37 11.75
N HIS A 308 5.71 -21.60 11.24
CA HIS A 308 4.96 -22.75 11.76
C HIS A 308 5.31 -23.02 13.23
N ALA A 309 6.60 -23.06 13.57
CA ALA A 309 7.08 -23.24 14.94
C ALA A 309 6.60 -22.14 15.91
N LYS A 310 6.27 -20.95 15.40
CA LYS A 310 5.68 -19.84 16.16
C LYS A 310 4.15 -19.90 16.23
N GLY A 311 3.52 -20.95 15.70
CA GLY A 311 2.08 -21.19 15.76
C GLY A 311 1.25 -20.44 14.72
N PHE A 312 1.87 -19.82 13.70
CA PHE A 312 1.11 -19.20 12.62
C PHE A 312 0.64 -20.28 11.66
N ALA A 313 -0.66 -20.42 11.41
CA ALA A 313 -1.17 -21.41 10.46
C ALA A 313 -0.83 -21.06 8.99
N ALA A 314 -0.87 -19.77 8.63
CA ALA A 314 -0.65 -19.29 7.27
C ALA A 314 0.09 -17.96 7.24
N SER A 315 0.72 -17.64 6.11
CA SER A 315 1.38 -16.36 5.86
C SER A 315 0.94 -15.76 4.53
N PHE A 316 0.89 -14.43 4.45
CA PHE A 316 0.75 -13.72 3.19
C PHE A 316 2.10 -13.55 2.50
N ILE A 317 2.06 -13.48 1.17
CA ILE A 317 3.23 -13.25 0.32
C ILE A 317 2.77 -12.55 -0.95
N ASP A 318 3.54 -11.55 -1.41
CA ASP A 318 3.25 -10.88 -2.67
C ASP A 318 4.22 -11.32 -3.75
N THR A 319 3.72 -12.01 -4.78
CA THR A 319 4.54 -12.64 -5.81
C THR A 319 4.25 -12.05 -7.20
N PRO A 320 5.25 -11.85 -8.07
CA PRO A 320 5.00 -11.50 -9.48
C PRO A 320 4.38 -12.68 -10.23
N ASP A 321 3.66 -12.41 -11.32
CA ASP A 321 3.14 -13.46 -12.23
C ASP A 321 4.22 -14.43 -12.68
N SER A 322 5.44 -13.92 -12.89
CA SER A 322 6.60 -14.69 -13.31
C SER A 322 7.00 -15.78 -12.31
N ALA A 323 6.50 -15.75 -11.07
CA ALA A 323 6.71 -16.79 -10.07
C ALA A 323 5.75 -17.99 -10.22
N PHE A 324 4.78 -17.94 -11.13
CA PHE A 324 3.81 -19.01 -11.40
C PHE A 324 4.15 -19.73 -12.71
N ALA A 325 3.96 -21.06 -12.75
CA ALA A 325 4.10 -21.83 -13.99
C ALA A 325 2.83 -21.73 -14.86
N ASP A 326 1.67 -21.50 -14.24
CA ASP A 326 0.42 -21.19 -14.92
C ASP A 326 0.00 -19.75 -14.55
N PRO A 327 0.09 -18.78 -15.50
CA PRO A 327 -0.16 -17.37 -15.20
C PRO A 327 -1.64 -17.00 -15.08
N GLY A 328 -2.57 -17.93 -15.33
CA GLY A 328 -4.01 -17.66 -15.34
C GLY A 328 -4.47 -16.78 -16.52
N LYS A 329 -5.65 -16.18 -16.42
CA LYS A 329 -6.18 -15.19 -17.40
C LYS A 329 -6.52 -13.90 -16.70
N PHE A 330 -6.18 -12.79 -17.35
CA PHE A 330 -6.43 -11.46 -16.84
C PHE A 330 -7.58 -10.78 -17.56
N ASP A 331 -8.54 -10.28 -16.79
CA ASP A 331 -9.62 -9.41 -17.24
C ASP A 331 -9.48 -8.04 -16.52
N PRO A 332 -9.14 -6.95 -17.25
CA PRO A 332 -9.01 -5.62 -16.66
C PRO A 332 -10.32 -5.04 -16.12
N ALA A 333 -11.48 -5.57 -16.54
CA ALA A 333 -12.79 -5.15 -16.03
C ALA A 333 -13.18 -5.87 -14.73
N ALA A 334 -12.53 -6.99 -14.41
CA ALA A 334 -12.89 -7.83 -13.26
C ALA A 334 -12.17 -7.38 -11.98
N PHE A 335 -12.94 -7.13 -10.92
CA PHE A 335 -12.36 -6.85 -9.60
C PHE A 335 -11.72 -8.08 -8.96
N ASP A 336 -12.36 -9.25 -9.08
CA ASP A 336 -11.77 -10.54 -8.78
C ASP A 336 -11.58 -11.32 -10.08
N GLN A 337 -10.39 -11.87 -10.27
CA GLN A 337 -10.01 -12.48 -11.54
C GLN A 337 -10.62 -13.88 -11.66
N PRO A 338 -11.31 -14.20 -12.78
CA PRO A 338 -12.03 -15.46 -12.93
C PRO A 338 -11.10 -16.67 -12.99
N GLN A 339 -9.88 -16.48 -13.49
CA GLN A 339 -8.85 -17.51 -13.55
C GLN A 339 -7.54 -16.96 -13.01
N LYS A 340 -7.33 -17.14 -11.70
CA LYS A 340 -6.09 -16.74 -11.00
C LYS A 340 -4.92 -17.64 -11.43
N PRO A 341 -3.66 -17.18 -11.34
CA PRO A 341 -2.50 -18.03 -11.59
C PRO A 341 -2.43 -19.20 -10.62
N SER A 342 -1.71 -20.24 -11.00
CA SER A 342 -1.54 -21.45 -10.20
C SER A 342 -0.14 -22.03 -10.37
N LYS A 343 0.18 -23.10 -9.63
CA LYS A 343 1.47 -23.81 -9.71
C LYS A 343 2.65 -22.86 -9.46
N HIS A 344 2.67 -22.23 -8.28
CA HIS A 344 3.79 -21.40 -7.87
C HIS A 344 5.10 -22.21 -7.84
N LYS A 345 6.20 -21.60 -8.29
CA LYS A 345 7.44 -22.31 -8.62
C LYS A 345 8.23 -22.84 -7.41
N ILE A 346 7.95 -22.34 -6.20
CA ILE A 346 8.71 -22.70 -4.98
C ILE A 346 7.85 -23.00 -3.73
N ILE A 347 6.53 -22.77 -3.78
CA ILE A 347 5.61 -23.01 -2.64
C ILE A 347 4.37 -23.67 -3.20
N SER A 348 4.08 -24.91 -2.81
CA SER A 348 3.03 -25.71 -3.45
C SER A 348 1.62 -25.35 -2.96
N SER A 349 1.46 -25.02 -1.68
CA SER A 349 0.17 -24.62 -1.08
C SER A 349 -0.27 -23.18 -1.44
N LEU A 350 0.55 -22.45 -2.19
CA LEU A 350 0.35 -21.02 -2.41
C LEU A 350 -0.89 -20.76 -3.26
N THR A 351 -1.83 -20.00 -2.69
CA THR A 351 -3.10 -19.62 -3.32
C THR A 351 -3.18 -18.10 -3.51
N PRO A 352 -3.31 -17.61 -4.75
CA PRO A 352 -3.55 -16.19 -4.99
C PRO A 352 -4.92 -15.73 -4.51
N ILE A 353 -4.96 -14.60 -3.81
CA ILE A 353 -6.17 -14.02 -3.23
C ILE A 353 -6.60 -12.78 -4.02
N ARG A 354 -5.66 -11.86 -4.28
CA ARG A 354 -5.92 -10.55 -4.87
C ARG A 354 -4.78 -10.13 -5.78
N ASN A 355 -5.09 -9.57 -6.93
CA ASN A 355 -4.08 -8.98 -7.82
C ASN A 355 -3.83 -7.50 -7.51
N PHE A 356 -2.62 -7.07 -7.86
CA PHE A 356 -2.26 -5.68 -8.04
C PHE A 356 -1.54 -5.52 -9.38
N THR A 357 -1.52 -4.31 -9.89
CA THR A 357 -0.70 -3.93 -11.04
C THR A 357 0.40 -3.00 -10.55
N ARG A 358 1.67 -3.40 -10.73
CA ARG A 358 2.81 -2.51 -10.52
C ARG A 358 2.78 -1.44 -11.60
N MET A 359 2.86 -0.18 -11.20
CA MET A 359 2.79 0.96 -12.11
C MET A 359 3.86 2.00 -11.80
N TYR A 360 4.29 2.72 -12.82
CA TYR A 360 5.19 3.88 -12.69
C TYR A 360 4.61 5.10 -13.39
N GLN A 361 4.84 6.28 -12.82
CA GLN A 361 4.48 7.52 -13.49
C GLN A 361 5.40 7.76 -14.70
N CYS A 362 4.85 7.69 -15.91
CA CYS A 362 5.57 7.92 -17.15
C CYS A 362 4.73 8.87 -18.01
N VAL A 363 5.10 10.16 -18.02
CA VAL A 363 4.36 11.23 -18.71
C VAL A 363 5.26 11.83 -19.78
N THR A 364 4.83 11.83 -21.04
CA THR A 364 5.51 12.58 -22.11
C THR A 364 4.98 14.02 -22.20
N TYR A 365 5.66 14.90 -22.93
CA TYR A 365 5.15 16.25 -23.20
C TYR A 365 3.76 16.20 -23.88
N GLU A 366 3.55 15.28 -24.81
CA GLU A 366 2.28 15.09 -25.51
C GLU A 366 1.17 14.58 -24.57
N ASP A 367 1.50 13.67 -23.64
CA ASP A 367 0.56 13.20 -22.63
C ASP A 367 0.00 14.34 -21.78
N THR A 368 0.77 15.39 -21.50
CA THR A 368 0.35 16.47 -20.57
C THR A 368 -0.97 17.12 -20.99
N SER A 369 -1.09 17.48 -22.26
CA SER A 369 -2.28 18.15 -22.82
C SER A 369 -3.49 17.22 -22.83
N ASN A 370 -3.28 15.96 -23.20
CA ASN A 370 -4.34 14.95 -23.26
C ASN A 370 -4.86 14.58 -21.86
N LEU A 371 -3.95 14.34 -20.91
CA LEU A 371 -4.29 14.05 -19.52
C LEU A 371 -4.98 15.25 -18.87
N LEU A 372 -4.51 16.48 -19.10
CA LEU A 372 -5.15 17.69 -18.58
C LEU A 372 -6.57 17.85 -19.12
N ALA A 373 -6.77 17.66 -20.43
CA ALA A 373 -8.09 17.73 -21.05
C ALA A 373 -9.03 16.68 -20.46
N ALA A 374 -8.59 15.42 -20.37
CA ALA A 374 -9.36 14.34 -19.78
C ALA A 374 -9.69 14.60 -18.30
N TYR A 375 -8.74 15.12 -17.53
CA TYR A 375 -8.94 15.52 -16.14
C TYR A 375 -10.02 16.61 -16.00
N CYS A 376 -9.94 17.66 -16.82
CA CYS A 376 -10.93 18.75 -16.78
C CYS A 376 -12.35 18.26 -17.11
N VAL A 377 -12.49 17.39 -18.10
CA VAL A 377 -13.76 16.76 -18.46
C VAL A 377 -14.29 15.88 -17.32
N LYS A 378 -13.46 14.97 -16.79
CA LYS A 378 -13.83 14.02 -15.73
C LYS A 378 -14.19 14.71 -14.41
N GLU A 379 -13.52 15.81 -14.10
CA GLU A 379 -13.75 16.60 -12.89
C GLU A 379 -14.78 17.73 -13.09
N LYS A 380 -15.26 17.96 -14.33
CA LYS A 380 -16.20 19.03 -14.68
C LYS A 380 -15.69 20.41 -14.25
N ILE A 381 -14.44 20.73 -14.59
CA ILE A 381 -13.79 22.00 -14.23
C ILE A 381 -13.20 22.69 -15.48
N ALA A 382 -13.07 24.01 -15.42
CA ALA A 382 -12.38 24.77 -16.46
C ALA A 382 -10.86 24.54 -16.43
N LYS A 383 -10.22 24.55 -17.61
CA LYS A 383 -8.74 24.47 -17.74
C LYS A 383 -8.01 25.61 -17.01
N THR A 384 -8.67 26.76 -16.85
CA THR A 384 -8.12 27.93 -16.13
C THR A 384 -8.24 27.81 -14.61
N SER A 385 -8.92 26.78 -14.09
CA SER A 385 -9.08 26.61 -12.65
C SER A 385 -7.74 26.35 -11.96
N VAL A 386 -7.64 26.75 -10.69
CA VAL A 386 -6.45 26.51 -9.85
C VAL A 386 -6.08 25.02 -9.82
N ARG A 387 -7.07 24.12 -9.82
CA ARG A 387 -6.86 22.67 -9.82
C ARG A 387 -6.28 22.16 -11.13
N ALA A 388 -6.82 22.62 -12.26
CA ALA A 388 -6.31 22.25 -13.58
C ALA A 388 -4.86 22.71 -13.74
N ARG A 389 -4.53 23.94 -13.33
CA ARG A 389 -3.15 24.45 -13.33
C ARG A 389 -2.22 23.67 -12.41
N ALA A 390 -2.67 23.33 -11.20
CA ALA A 390 -1.88 22.51 -10.28
C ALA A 390 -1.63 21.09 -10.82
N PHE A 391 -2.62 20.52 -11.51
CA PHE A 391 -2.50 19.23 -12.18
C PHE A 391 -1.52 19.29 -13.35
N GLU A 392 -1.64 20.30 -14.21
CA GLU A 392 -0.71 20.57 -15.32
C GLU A 392 0.73 20.76 -14.83
N THR A 393 0.93 21.53 -13.76
CA THR A 393 2.26 21.75 -13.15
C THR A 393 2.89 20.43 -12.71
N MET A 394 2.12 19.59 -12.00
CA MET A 394 2.58 18.26 -11.59
C MET A 394 2.93 17.38 -12.80
N LEU A 395 2.11 17.39 -13.86
CA LEU A 395 2.41 16.64 -15.08
C LEU A 395 3.69 17.14 -15.76
N GLY A 396 3.87 18.46 -15.86
CA GLY A 396 5.08 19.07 -16.42
C GLY A 396 6.35 18.69 -15.66
N MET A 397 6.27 18.61 -14.32
CA MET A 397 7.37 18.10 -13.52
C MET A 397 7.66 16.61 -13.79
N ALA A 398 6.62 15.80 -13.99
CA ALA A 398 6.78 14.38 -14.31
C ALA A 398 7.38 14.13 -15.70
N VAL A 399 7.23 15.07 -16.65
CA VAL A 399 7.85 14.97 -17.99
C VAL A 399 9.37 14.90 -17.92
N TYR A 400 9.99 15.69 -17.04
CA TYR A 400 11.45 15.71 -16.90
C TYR A 400 12.04 14.36 -16.52
N ASN A 401 11.26 13.50 -15.86
CA ASN A 401 11.69 12.21 -15.34
C ASN A 401 11.23 11.03 -16.22
N HIS A 402 10.63 11.31 -17.39
CA HIS A 402 10.03 10.29 -18.25
C HIS A 402 11.03 9.21 -18.65
N SER A 403 12.19 9.61 -19.16
CA SER A 403 13.18 8.66 -19.70
C SER A 403 13.72 7.73 -18.60
N GLU A 404 14.04 8.26 -17.42
CA GLU A 404 14.53 7.46 -16.29
C GLU A 404 13.43 6.52 -15.76
N SER A 405 12.20 7.02 -15.59
CA SER A 405 11.07 6.21 -15.12
C SER A 405 10.72 5.10 -16.11
N GLN A 406 10.71 5.39 -17.41
CA GLN A 406 10.41 4.41 -18.45
C GLN A 406 11.53 3.38 -18.63
N ALA A 407 12.80 3.80 -18.50
CA ALA A 407 13.94 2.89 -18.53
C ALA A 407 13.92 1.94 -17.34
N PHE A 408 13.73 2.48 -16.12
CA PHE A 408 13.63 1.66 -14.92
C PHE A 408 12.42 0.72 -14.95
N MET A 409 11.23 1.22 -15.31
CA MET A 409 10.03 0.39 -15.43
C MET A 409 10.24 -0.81 -16.36
N ARG A 410 10.89 -0.59 -17.51
CA ARG A 410 11.24 -1.68 -18.45
C ARG A 410 12.27 -2.63 -17.85
N TYR A 411 13.32 -2.09 -17.21
CA TYR A 411 14.35 -2.90 -16.59
C TYR A 411 13.80 -3.76 -15.44
N GLU A 412 12.92 -3.21 -14.61
CA GLU A 412 12.29 -3.97 -13.53
C GLU A 412 11.40 -5.08 -14.10
N ARG A 413 10.57 -4.76 -15.10
CA ARG A 413 9.67 -5.71 -15.77
C ARG A 413 10.45 -6.79 -16.52
N ASP A 414 11.51 -6.47 -17.23
CA ASP A 414 12.13 -7.44 -18.15
C ASP A 414 13.30 -8.20 -17.50
N VAL A 415 13.88 -7.66 -16.42
CA VAL A 415 15.08 -8.21 -15.79
C VAL A 415 14.89 -8.44 -14.28
N LEU A 416 14.56 -7.40 -13.51
CA LEU A 416 14.65 -7.49 -12.06
C LEU A 416 13.58 -8.37 -11.43
N GLN A 417 12.35 -8.36 -11.96
CA GLN A 417 11.23 -9.11 -11.36
C GLN A 417 11.50 -10.62 -11.26
N TYR A 418 12.35 -11.18 -12.13
CA TYR A 418 12.70 -12.60 -12.12
C TYR A 418 13.63 -13.00 -10.96
N ARG A 419 14.22 -12.00 -10.29
CA ARG A 419 15.05 -12.18 -9.09
C ARG A 419 14.26 -11.95 -7.80
N MET A 420 13.00 -11.49 -7.91
CA MET A 420 12.09 -11.22 -6.79
C MET A 420 11.06 -12.34 -6.67
N TRP A 421 11.25 -13.22 -5.71
CA TRP A 421 10.31 -14.31 -5.43
C TRP A 421 9.17 -13.85 -4.51
N ALA A 422 9.43 -12.87 -3.66
CA ALA A 422 8.43 -12.09 -2.97
C ALA A 422 8.86 -10.64 -2.80
N ILE A 423 7.92 -9.71 -2.95
CA ILE A 423 8.19 -8.29 -2.78
C ILE A 423 7.77 -7.86 -1.37
N SER A 424 8.52 -6.94 -0.77
CA SER A 424 8.21 -6.42 0.56
C SER A 424 6.91 -5.60 0.58
N GLY A 425 6.23 -5.63 1.72
CA GLY A 425 5.08 -4.77 1.96
C GLY A 425 5.40 -3.38 2.53
N ALA A 426 6.64 -3.06 2.93
CA ALA A 426 6.94 -1.72 3.47
C ALA A 426 6.79 -0.61 2.42
N GLU A 427 7.04 -0.94 1.17
CA GLU A 427 6.74 -0.07 0.01
C GLU A 427 5.25 -0.16 -0.35
N LYS A 428 4.54 -1.24 -0.03
CA LYS A 428 3.13 -1.44 -0.41
C LYS A 428 2.11 -0.96 0.63
N GLY A 429 2.56 -0.64 1.85
CA GLY A 429 1.71 -0.67 3.04
C GLY A 429 1.59 -2.08 3.58
#